data_AF-A0A7C5F5J3-F1
#
_entry.id   AF-A0A7C5F5J3-F1
#
_cell.length_a   1.000
_cell.length_b   1.000
_cell.length_c   1.000
_cell.angle_alpha   90.00
_cell.angle_beta   90.00
_cell.angle_gamma   90.00
#
_symmetry.space_group_name_H-M   'P 1'
#
loop_
_entity.id
_entity.type
_entity.pdbx_description
1 polymer ?
#
loop_
_entity_poly.entity_id
_entity_poly.type
_entity_poly.pdbx_seq_one_letter_code
_entity_poly.pdbx_strand_id
1 'polypeptide(L)'
;MRLAVILILTLLSGCASLKPDQASNRTGSLSTDEREALYQQAREAAQQSRERYIATERPALQRKFRQEYPTMTQADIELMVNDALEKGLRSEAGRRPDGPVRQPSLDCMSSPWRNSAFTNCY
;
A
#
# COMPACT_ATOMS: atom_id res chain seq x y z
N MET A 1 4.79 3.95 -49.10
CA MET A 1 4.74 4.82 -47.90
C MET A 1 3.32 5.34 -47.64
N ARG A 2 2.34 4.46 -47.39
CA ARG A 2 0.96 4.88 -47.03
C ARG A 2 0.31 4.02 -45.94
N LEU A 3 0.95 2.93 -45.52
CA LEU A 3 0.43 2.02 -44.49
C LEU A 3 0.91 2.36 -43.07
N ALA A 4 1.98 3.15 -42.92
CA ALA A 4 2.53 3.51 -41.60
C ALA A 4 1.76 4.66 -40.91
N VAL A 5 0.96 5.44 -41.63
CA VAL A 5 0.26 6.62 -41.07
C VAL A 5 -1.07 6.22 -40.41
N ILE A 6 -1.69 5.11 -40.82
CA ILE A 6 -2.99 4.67 -40.29
C ILE A 6 -2.85 4.08 -38.89
N LEU A 7 -1.71 3.46 -38.58
CA LEU A 7 -1.45 2.82 -37.28
C LEU A 7 -1.16 3.81 -36.14
N ILE A 8 -0.81 5.06 -36.45
CA ILE A 8 -0.57 6.12 -35.45
C ILE A 8 -1.88 6.80 -35.05
N LEU A 9 -2.87 6.85 -35.95
CA LEU A 9 -4.18 7.47 -35.67
C LEU A 9 -5.07 6.66 -34.73
N THR A 10 -4.92 5.33 -34.68
CA THR A 10 -5.69 4.47 -33.76
C THR A 10 -5.14 4.44 -32.34
N LEU A 11 -3.90 4.88 -32.11
CA LEU A 11 -3.29 4.98 -30.78
C LEU A 11 -3.63 6.31 -30.07
N LEU A 12 -4.14 7.31 -30.78
CA LEU A 12 -4.50 8.62 -30.25
C LEU A 12 -6.00 8.78 -29.93
N SER A 13 -6.85 7.83 -30.32
CA SER A 13 -8.30 7.86 -30.02
C SER A 13 -8.66 7.29 -28.64
N GLY A 14 -7.68 6.89 -27.83
CA GLY A 14 -7.91 6.36 -26.47
C GLY A 14 -7.96 7.41 -25.36
N CYS A 15 -7.66 8.68 -25.63
CA CYS A 15 -7.51 9.72 -24.60
C CYS A 15 -8.37 10.97 -24.82
N ALA A 16 -9.58 10.82 -25.36
CA ALA A 16 -10.51 11.93 -25.53
C ALA A 16 -11.93 11.56 -25.12
N SER A 17 -12.16 11.37 -23.82
CA SER A 17 -13.41 11.74 -23.12
C SER A 17 -13.33 11.35 -21.64
N LEU A 18 -12.37 11.93 -20.91
CA LEU A 18 -12.55 12.15 -19.48
C LEU A 18 -12.94 13.61 -19.33
N LYS A 19 -14.24 13.85 -19.53
CA LYS A 19 -14.89 15.03 -18.98
C LYS A 19 -14.65 14.96 -17.47
N PRO A 20 -13.93 15.90 -16.83
CA PRO A 20 -13.97 16.00 -15.38
C PRO A 20 -15.28 16.69 -15.02
N ASP A 21 -16.41 16.08 -15.41
CA ASP A 21 -17.71 16.52 -14.94
C ASP A 21 -17.83 16.01 -13.51
N GLN A 22 -17.82 16.95 -12.57
CA GLN A 22 -17.92 16.76 -11.13
C GLN A 22 -16.66 16.15 -10.47
N ALA A 23 -15.62 16.98 -10.37
CA ALA A 23 -15.01 17.17 -9.07
C ALA A 23 -16.09 17.75 -8.12
N SER A 24 -17.04 16.91 -7.73
CA SER A 24 -17.95 17.20 -6.65
C SER A 24 -17.06 17.40 -5.43
N ASN A 25 -17.08 18.61 -4.90
CA ASN A 25 -16.67 18.95 -3.55
C ASN A 25 -17.44 18.09 -2.54
N ARG A 26 -17.21 16.77 -2.52
CA ARG A 26 -17.56 15.90 -1.41
C ARG A 26 -16.46 16.03 -0.38
N THR A 27 -16.44 17.15 0.31
CA THR A 27 -16.14 17.19 1.74
C THR A 27 -17.25 16.45 2.51
N GLY A 28 -17.50 15.20 2.14
CA GLY A 28 -18.43 14.30 2.81
C GLY A 28 -17.60 13.23 3.48
N SER A 29 -17.58 13.22 4.82
CA SER A 29 -17.03 12.10 5.58
C SER A 29 -17.70 10.81 5.11
N LEU A 30 -16.92 9.78 4.79
CA LEU A 30 -17.43 8.44 4.48
C LEU A 30 -18.42 8.00 5.55
N SER A 31 -19.50 7.33 5.13
CA SER A 31 -20.42 6.68 6.07
C SER A 31 -19.68 5.59 6.85
N THR A 32 -20.27 5.16 7.97
CA THR A 32 -19.74 4.03 8.76
C THR A 32 -19.57 2.78 7.89
N ASP A 33 -20.54 2.51 7.04
CA ASP A 33 -20.61 1.30 6.23
C ASP A 33 -19.57 1.33 5.10
N GLU A 34 -19.40 2.50 4.46
CA GLU A 34 -18.34 2.70 3.46
C GLU A 34 -16.95 2.53 4.08
N ARG A 35 -16.75 3.02 5.30
CA ARG A 35 -15.50 2.88 6.03
C ARG A 35 -15.23 1.43 6.42
N GLU A 36 -16.23 0.72 6.90
CA GLU A 36 -16.12 -0.70 7.25
C GLU A 36 -15.79 -1.55 6.02
N ALA A 37 -16.46 -1.32 4.89
CA ALA A 37 -16.19 -2.01 3.64
C ALA A 37 -14.73 -1.81 3.19
N LEU A 38 -14.20 -0.59 3.27
CA LEU A 38 -12.80 -0.30 2.95
C LEU A 38 -11.82 -1.02 3.89
N TYR A 39 -12.13 -1.10 5.18
CA TYR A 39 -11.29 -1.85 6.13
C TYR A 39 -11.28 -3.35 5.83
N GLN A 40 -12.43 -3.93 5.50
CA GLN A 40 -12.50 -5.35 5.12
C GLN A 40 -11.71 -5.61 3.85
N GLN A 41 -11.91 -4.78 2.81
CA GLN A 41 -11.14 -4.89 1.57
C GLN A 41 -9.63 -4.78 1.83
N ALA A 42 -9.18 -3.85 2.68
CA ALA A 42 -7.77 -3.70 3.02
C ALA A 42 -7.22 -4.93 3.76
N ARG A 43 -8.00 -5.53 4.68
CA ARG A 43 -7.62 -6.76 5.39
C ARG A 43 -7.49 -7.95 4.46
N GLU A 44 -8.45 -8.15 3.56
CA GLU A 44 -8.42 -9.23 2.58
C GLU A 44 -7.23 -9.07 1.63
N ALA A 45 -6.99 -7.86 1.12
CA ALA A 45 -5.83 -7.59 0.28
C ALA A 45 -4.50 -7.84 1.01
N ALA A 46 -4.39 -7.43 2.28
CA ALA A 46 -3.20 -7.68 3.09
C ALA A 46 -2.98 -9.19 3.32
N GLN A 47 -4.05 -9.94 3.57
CA GLN A 47 -4.00 -11.39 3.75
C GLN A 47 -3.53 -12.08 2.47
N GLN A 48 -4.13 -11.75 1.31
CA GLN A 48 -3.72 -12.30 0.02
C GLN A 48 -2.27 -11.98 -0.31
N SER A 49 -1.82 -10.76 -0.03
CA SER A 49 -0.43 -10.35 -0.22
C SER A 49 0.52 -11.19 0.64
N ARG A 50 0.17 -11.42 1.91
CA ARG A 50 0.94 -12.25 2.84
C ARG A 50 1.02 -13.70 2.37
N GLU A 51 -0.09 -14.28 1.95
CA GLU A 51 -0.15 -15.66 1.46
C GLU A 51 0.70 -15.86 0.22
N ARG A 52 0.63 -14.92 -0.75
CA ARG A 52 1.47 -14.93 -1.94
C ARG A 52 2.95 -14.86 -1.58
N TYR A 53 3.33 -13.93 -0.71
CA TYR A 53 4.71 -13.80 -0.23
C TYR A 53 5.22 -15.11 0.40
N ILE A 54 4.44 -15.73 1.30
CA ILE A 54 4.83 -16.99 1.93
C ILE A 54 4.95 -18.12 0.90
N ALA A 55 3.99 -18.22 -0.04
CA ALA A 55 4.01 -19.26 -1.07
C ALA A 55 5.24 -19.15 -1.99
N THR A 56 5.66 -17.93 -2.31
CA THR A 56 6.83 -17.66 -3.16
C THR A 56 8.16 -17.88 -2.41
N GLU A 57 8.28 -17.36 -1.19
CA GLU A 57 9.57 -17.32 -0.48
C GLU A 57 9.87 -18.60 0.30
N ARG A 58 8.86 -19.29 0.84
CA ARG A 58 9.06 -20.46 1.70
C ARG A 58 9.89 -21.57 1.02
N PRO A 59 9.63 -21.99 -0.23
CA PRO A 59 10.42 -23.04 -0.88
C PRO A 59 11.88 -22.62 -1.12
N ALA A 60 12.11 -21.34 -1.45
CA ALA A 60 13.44 -20.81 -1.66
C ALA A 60 14.26 -20.81 -0.36
N LEU A 61 13.65 -20.36 0.75
CA LEU A 61 14.26 -20.37 2.07
C LEU A 61 14.54 -21.79 2.57
N GLN A 62 13.58 -22.72 2.40
CA GLN A 62 13.78 -24.13 2.75
C GLN A 62 14.97 -24.74 2.01
N ARG A 63 15.06 -24.54 0.69
CA ARG A 63 16.18 -25.03 -0.11
C ARG A 63 17.50 -24.41 0.35
N LYS A 64 17.53 -23.10 0.59
CA LYS A 64 18.71 -22.39 1.06
C LYS A 64 19.21 -22.96 2.40
N PHE A 65 18.34 -23.06 3.40
CA PHE A 65 18.77 -23.55 4.72
C PHE A 65 19.12 -25.04 4.71
N ARG A 66 18.47 -25.85 3.86
CA ARG A 66 18.88 -27.25 3.65
C ARG A 66 20.29 -27.38 3.05
N GLN A 67 20.67 -26.47 2.17
CA GLN A 67 22.02 -26.43 1.59
C GLN A 67 23.06 -25.90 2.57
N GLU A 68 22.72 -24.87 3.35
CA GLU A 68 23.62 -24.27 4.33
C GLU A 68 23.82 -25.14 5.58
N TYR A 69 22.78 -25.88 6.01
CA TYR A 69 22.77 -26.67 7.24
C TYR A 69 22.32 -28.12 6.97
N PRO A 70 23.14 -28.94 6.28
CA PRO A 70 22.74 -30.28 5.86
C PRO A 70 22.48 -31.25 7.02
N THR A 71 23.09 -31.03 8.19
CA THR A 71 22.93 -31.86 9.40
C THR A 71 21.82 -31.38 10.33
N MET A 72 21.23 -30.22 10.07
CA MET A 72 20.19 -29.64 10.92
C MET A 72 18.86 -30.40 10.76
N THR A 73 18.10 -30.48 11.84
CA THR A 73 16.81 -31.17 11.83
C THR A 73 15.80 -30.39 10.98
N GLN A 74 14.77 -31.08 10.46
CA GLN A 74 13.70 -30.40 9.71
C GLN A 74 12.96 -29.37 10.58
N ALA A 75 12.80 -29.65 11.88
CA ALA A 75 12.10 -28.75 12.81
C ALA A 75 12.85 -27.42 12.98
N ASP A 76 14.18 -27.47 13.13
CA ASP A 76 15.01 -26.27 13.26
C ASP A 76 15.03 -25.46 11.95
N ILE A 77 15.08 -26.14 10.80
CA ILE A 77 14.97 -25.50 9.49
C ILE A 77 13.61 -24.78 9.36
N GLU A 78 12.51 -25.42 9.76
CA GLU A 78 11.18 -24.79 9.73
C GLU A 78 11.10 -23.56 10.62
N LEU A 79 11.73 -23.59 11.80
CA LEU A 79 11.83 -22.44 12.69
C LEU A 79 12.54 -21.27 11.98
N MET A 80 13.69 -21.53 11.36
CA MET A 80 14.46 -20.52 10.62
C MET A 80 13.69 -19.96 9.43
N VAL A 81 12.96 -20.81 8.70
CA VAL A 81 12.10 -20.39 7.60
C VAL A 81 11.00 -19.46 8.11
N ASN A 82 10.35 -19.81 9.21
CA ASN A 82 9.27 -18.98 9.77
C ASN A 82 9.78 -17.62 10.26
N ASP A 83 10.94 -17.57 10.95
CA ASP A 83 11.58 -16.32 11.37
C ASP A 83 11.98 -15.44 10.17
N ALA A 84 12.57 -16.03 9.13
CA ALA A 84 12.93 -15.30 7.92
C ALA A 84 11.71 -14.75 7.17
N LEU A 85 10.63 -15.54 7.06
CA LEU A 85 9.37 -15.10 6.47
C LEU A 85 8.76 -13.94 7.26
N GLU A 86 8.77 -14.00 8.59
CA GLU A 86 8.26 -12.93 9.44
C GLU A 86 9.06 -11.63 9.28
N LYS A 87 10.40 -11.71 9.29
CA LYS A 87 11.27 -10.55 9.06
C LYS A 87 11.04 -9.91 7.70
N GLY A 88 10.86 -10.71 6.65
CA GLY A 88 10.56 -10.21 5.32
C GLY A 88 9.18 -9.55 5.22
N LEU A 89 8.14 -10.14 5.84
CA LEU A 89 6.81 -9.52 5.92
C LEU A 89 6.81 -8.16 6.62
N ARG A 90 7.59 -8.02 7.71
CA ARG A 90 7.76 -6.72 8.39
C ARG A 90 8.46 -5.70 7.49
N SER A 91 9.46 -6.13 6.73
CA SER A 91 10.20 -5.27 5.79
C SER A 91 9.30 -4.83 4.63
N GLU A 92 8.47 -5.72 4.11
CA GLU A 92 7.52 -5.42 3.02
C GLU A 92 6.43 -4.44 3.49
N ALA A 93 5.94 -4.59 4.73
CA ALA A 93 5.02 -3.63 5.34
C ALA A 93 5.61 -2.22 5.42
N GLY A 94 6.92 -2.09 5.69
CA GLY A 94 7.63 -0.81 5.73
C GLY A 94 8.01 -0.24 4.36
N ARG A 95 7.93 -1.04 3.28
CA ARG A 95 8.18 -0.59 1.89
C ARG A 95 6.94 -0.08 1.17
N ARG A 96 5.76 -0.16 1.82
CA ARG A 96 4.55 0.41 1.26
C ARG A 96 4.84 1.88 0.95
N PRO A 97 4.63 2.36 -0.29
CA PRO A 97 4.85 3.76 -0.58
C PRO A 97 3.93 4.55 0.35
N ASP A 98 4.56 5.23 1.31
CA ASP A 98 3.98 6.30 2.08
C ASP A 98 3.58 7.36 1.06
N GLY A 99 2.38 7.24 0.49
CA GLY A 99 1.68 8.40 -0.02
C GLY A 99 1.82 9.47 1.05
N PRO A 100 2.10 10.74 0.66
CA PRO A 100 2.71 11.72 1.54
C PRO A 100 2.06 11.64 2.90
N VAL A 101 2.87 11.35 3.93
CA VAL A 101 2.45 11.45 5.33
C VAL A 101 1.95 12.88 5.46
N ARG A 102 0.63 13.07 5.31
CA ARG A 102 -0.03 14.31 5.66
C ARG A 102 0.07 14.30 7.18
N GLN A 103 1.22 14.73 7.69
CA GLN A 103 1.24 15.35 9.00
C GLN A 103 0.10 16.34 8.96
N PRO A 104 -0.91 16.22 9.84
CA PRO A 104 -1.82 17.33 10.01
C PRO A 104 -0.93 18.51 10.36
N SER A 105 -0.83 19.49 9.47
CA SER A 105 -0.20 20.76 9.79
C SER A 105 -1.08 21.37 10.87
N LEU A 106 -0.77 21.08 12.13
CA LEU A 106 -1.27 21.83 13.26
C LEU A 106 -0.58 23.18 13.18
N ASP A 107 -1.05 24.02 12.25
CA ASP A 107 -0.64 25.41 12.14
C ASP A 107 -1.42 26.17 13.21
N CYS A 108 -1.03 25.94 14.46
CA CYS A 108 -1.47 26.74 15.59
C CYS A 108 -0.75 28.08 15.51
N MET A 109 -1.20 28.96 14.60
CA MET A 109 -0.73 30.33 14.57
C MET A 109 -1.15 31.03 15.86
N SER A 110 -0.24 31.10 16.83
CA SER A 110 -0.32 32.04 17.94
C SER A 110 -0.08 33.44 17.39
N SER A 111 -1.17 34.16 17.11
CA SER A 111 -1.09 35.59 16.79
C SER A 111 -0.56 36.37 18.00
N PRO A 112 0.46 37.24 17.87
CA PRO A 112 1.01 38.01 18.99
C PRO A 112 0.06 39.09 19.55
N TRP A 113 -1.12 39.27 18.95
CA TRP A 113 -1.93 40.48 19.13
C TRP A 113 -3.32 40.27 19.75
N ARG A 114 -3.66 39.09 20.30
CA ARG A 114 -4.93 38.91 21.02
C ARG A 114 -4.82 37.95 22.21
N ASN A 115 -5.13 38.46 23.40
CA ASN A 115 -5.41 37.71 24.62
C ASN A 115 -6.75 36.95 24.53
N SER A 116 -6.87 35.97 23.64
CA SER A 116 -8.04 35.07 23.64
C SER A 116 -7.60 33.65 23.37
N ALA A 117 -7.45 32.88 24.44
CA ALA A 117 -7.29 31.44 24.42
C ALA A 117 -8.58 30.79 23.90
N PHE A 118 -8.66 30.57 22.59
CA PHE A 118 -9.52 29.55 22.03
C PHE A 118 -8.67 28.64 21.15
N THR A 119 -8.01 27.68 21.80
CA THR A 119 -7.54 26.44 21.18
C THR A 119 -8.75 25.58 20.83
N ASN A 120 -9.25 25.69 19.61
CA ASN A 120 -10.07 24.64 19.02
C ASN A 120 -9.31 24.10 17.80
N CYS A 121 -8.53 23.06 18.06
CA CYS A 121 -7.96 22.20 17.04
C CYS A 121 -8.87 20.97 16.97
N TYR A 122 -9.64 20.82 15.90
CA TYR A 122 -10.37 19.60 15.57
C TYR A 122 -9.58 18.82 14.52
#